data_AF-A0A6I3WVP0-F1
#
_entry.id   AF-A0A6I3WVP0-F1
#
_cell.length_a   1.000
_cell.length_b   1.000
_cell.length_c   1.000
_cell.angle_alpha   90.00
_cell.angle_beta   90.00
_cell.angle_gamma   90.00
#
_symmetry.space_group_name_H-M   'P 1'
#
loop_
_entity.id
_entity.type
_entity.pdbx_description
1 polymer ?
#
loop_
_entity_poly.entity_id
_entity_poly.type
_entity_poly.pdbx_seq_one_letter_code
_entity_poly.pdbx_strand_id
1 'polypeptide(L)' 'DRNVLRIGIFELMGRPEVPVAVVIDEAVELAKRFSTDDSGRFVNGVLSAIAPKVRAA' A
#
# COMPACT_ATOMS: atom_id res chain seq x y z
N ASP A 1 1.01 -8.31 -7.13
CA ASP A 1 -0.06 -7.35 -6.74
C ASP A 1 -0.89 -7.75 -5.53
N ARG A 2 -1.66 -8.84 -5.59
CA ARG A 2 -2.58 -9.21 -4.50
C ARG A 2 -1.93 -9.29 -3.10
N ASN A 3 -0.76 -9.91 -2.99
CA ASN A 3 -0.08 -10.06 -1.70
C ASN A 3 0.52 -8.72 -1.22
N VAL A 4 1.03 -7.89 -2.14
CA VAL A 4 1.50 -6.53 -1.83
C VAL A 4 0.37 -5.69 -1.25
N LEU A 5 -0.81 -5.72 -1.89
CA LEU A 5 -2.01 -5.04 -1.39
C LEU A 5 -2.44 -5.53 0.00
N ARG A 6 -2.37 -6.84 0.26
CA ARG A 6 -2.70 -7.40 1.57
C ARG A 6 -1.76 -6.90 2.66
N ILE A 7 -0.46 -6.85 2.38
CA ILE A 7 0.54 -6.33 3.31
C ILE A 7 0.28 -4.86 3.59
N GLY A 8 0.13 -4.04 2.54
CA GLY A 8 -0.12 -2.59 2.69
C GLY A 8 -1.42 -2.31 3.46
N ILE A 9 -2.52 -3.02 3.17
CA ILE A 9 -3.78 -2.85 3.90
C ILE A 9 -3.64 -3.29 5.37
N PHE A 10 -2.95 -4.41 5.62
CA PHE A 10 -2.69 -4.87 6.99
C PHE A 10 -1.92 -3.83 7.80
N GLU A 11 -0.86 -3.23 7.25
CA GLU A 11 -0.10 -2.18 7.94
C GLU A 11 -0.90 -0.89 8.11
N LEU A 12 -1.68 -0.49 7.10
CA LEU A 12 -2.56 0.68 7.22
C LEU A 12 -3.56 0.51 8.36
N MET A 13 -4.11 -0.69 8.57
CA MET A 13 -5.09 -0.97 9.63
C MET A 13 -4.47 -1.26 11.00
N GLY A 14 -3.35 -1.96 11.05
CA GLY A 14 -2.82 -2.57 12.27
C GLY A 14 -1.57 -1.90 12.85
N ARG A 15 -0.96 -0.95 12.12
CA ARG A 15 0.32 -0.32 12.48
C ARG A 15 0.23 1.20 12.52
N PRO A 16 -0.59 1.81 13.40
CA PRO A 16 -0.81 3.27 13.44
C PRO A 16 0.48 4.09 13.62
N GLU A 17 1.52 3.49 14.22
CA GLU A 17 2.85 4.06 14.40
C GLU A 17 3.62 4.28 13.08
N VAL A 18 3.29 3.53 12.02
CA VAL A 18 3.91 3.67 10.71
C VAL A 18 3.16 4.74 9.90
N PRO A 19 3.83 5.77 9.35
CA PRO A 19 3.16 6.79 8.54
C PRO A 19 2.54 6.21 7.28
N VAL A 20 1.34 6.70 6.91
CA VAL A 20 0.62 6.27 5.71
C VAL A 20 1.48 6.35 4.45
N ALA A 21 2.23 7.45 4.29
CA ALA A 21 3.08 7.65 3.12
C ALA A 21 4.16 6.56 3.00
N VAL A 22 4.74 6.12 4.12
CA VAL A 22 5.78 5.08 4.16
C VAL A 22 5.19 3.72 3.74
N VAL A 23 4.01 3.35 4.28
CA VAL A 23 3.35 2.08 3.91
C VAL A 23 3.05 2.03 2.41
N ILE A 24 2.58 3.13 1.83
CA ILE A 24 2.29 3.21 0.39
C ILE A 24 3.57 3.14 -0.44
N ASP A 25 4.62 3.88 -0.07
CA ASP A 25 5.89 3.92 -0.79
C ASP A 25 6.55 2.53 -0.84
N GLU A 26 6.66 1.85 0.31
CA GLU A 26 7.24 0.51 0.39
C GLU A 26 6.42 -0.53 -0.39
N ALA A 27 5.10 -0.44 -0.35
CA ALA A 27 4.24 -1.32 -1.14
C ALA A 27 4.43 -1.08 -2.66
N VAL A 28 4.62 0.17 -3.09
CA VAL A 28 4.89 0.51 -4.50
C VAL A 28 6.25 -0.03 -4.93
N GLU A 29 7.28 0.10 -4.11
CA GLU A 29 8.62 -0.45 -4.40
C GLU A 29 8.61 -1.98 -4.46
N LEU A 30 7.88 -2.65 -3.56
CA LEU A 30 7.67 -4.10 -3.65
C LEU A 30 6.96 -4.50 -4.95
N ALA A 31 5.95 -3.74 -5.38
CA ALA A 31 5.23 -4.01 -6.61
C ALA A 31 6.12 -3.85 -7.86
N LYS A 32 6.91 -2.78 -7.92
CA LYS A 32 7.89 -2.55 -9.01
C LYS A 32 8.94 -3.66 -9.08
N ARG A 33 9.38 -4.16 -7.92
CA ARG A 33 10.46 -5.15 -7.84
C ARG A 33 10.02 -6.57 -8.20
N PHE A 34 8.78 -6.95 -7.86
CA PHE A 34 8.35 -8.36 -7.90
C PHE A 34 7.12 -8.62 -8.77
N SER A 35 6.64 -7.63 -9.52
CA SER A 35 5.45 -7.76 -10.36
C SER A 35 5.72 -7.22 -11.76
N THR A 36 4.77 -6.50 -12.38
CA THR A 36 4.91 -5.93 -13.73
C THR A 36 5.18 -4.43 -13.69
N ASP A 37 5.57 -3.86 -14.83
CA ASP A 37 5.86 -2.42 -14.98
C ASP A 37 4.67 -1.52 -14.56
N ASP A 38 3.44 -2.00 -14.74
CA ASP A 38 2.22 -1.26 -14.37
C ASP A 38 1.79 -1.46 -12.91
N SER A 39 2.33 -2.48 -12.23
CA SER A 39 1.91 -2.85 -10.87
C SER A 39 2.18 -1.76 -9.85
N GLY A 40 3.29 -1.00 -9.97
CA GLY A 40 3.59 0.11 -9.06
C GLY A 40 2.50 1.19 -9.07
N ARG A 41 2.06 1.59 -10.27
CA ARG A 41 0.97 2.57 -10.45
C ARG A 41 -0.35 2.02 -9.90
N PHE A 42 -0.65 0.76 -10.18
CA PHE A 42 -1.86 0.08 -9.72
C PHE A 42 -1.91 0.03 -8.18
N VAL A 43 -0.84 -0.42 -7.52
CA VAL A 43 -0.75 -0.50 -6.06
C VAL A 43 -0.86 0.88 -5.41
N ASN A 44 -0.16 1.88 -5.94
CA ASN A 44 -0.26 3.25 -5.45
C ASN A 44 -1.70 3.77 -5.45
N GLY A 45 -2.42 3.58 -6.57
CA GLY A 45 -3.79 4.04 -6.71
C GLY A 45 -4.75 3.35 -5.74
N VAL A 46 -4.65 2.03 -5.58
CA VAL A 46 -5.51 1.26 -4.67
C VAL A 46 -5.24 1.64 -3.21
N LEU A 47 -3.97 1.69 -2.79
CA LEU A 47 -3.62 2.00 -1.40
C LEU A 47 -3.94 3.47 -1.04
N SER A 48 -3.73 4.41 -1.96
CA SER A 48 -4.12 5.81 -1.75
C SER A 48 -5.63 5.98 -1.57
N ALA A 49 -6.44 5.18 -2.29
CA ALA A 49 -7.90 5.23 -2.18
C ALA A 49 -8.44 4.59 -0.89
N ILE A 50 -7.73 3.61 -0.32
CA ILE A 50 -8.17 2.90 0.89
C ILE A 50 -7.62 3.51 2.18
N ALA A 51 -6.40 4.07 2.16
CA ALA A 51 -5.76 4.69 3.31
C ALA A 51 -6.68 5.63 4.11
N PRO A 52 -7.38 6.63 3.50
CA PRO A 52 -8.27 7.50 4.27
C PRO A 52 -9.45 6.75 4.90
N LYS A 53 -9.90 5.61 4.35
CA LYS A 53 -11.03 4.85 4.89
C LYS A 53 -10.65 4.03 6.13
N VAL A 54 -9.39 3.62 6.24
CA VAL A 54 -8.91 2.74 7.31
C VAL A 54 -8.09 3.47 8.37
N ARG A 55 -7.59 4.68 8.07
CA ARG A 55 -6.81 5.53 8.99
C ARG A 55 -7.54 6.79 9.47
N ALA A 56 -8.61 7.22 8.80
CA ALA A 56 -9.42 8.35 9.28
C ALA A 56 -10.55 7.92 10.24
N ALA A 57 -10.34 6.81 10.96
CA ALA A 57 -11.21 6.33 12.04
C ALA A 57 -10.42 6.35 13.36
#